data_AF-A0A925TV49-F1
#
_entry.id   AF-A0A925TV49-F1
#
_cell.length_a   1.000
_cell.length_b   1.000
_cell.length_c   1.000
_cell.angle_alpha   90.00
_cell.angle_beta   90.00
_cell.angle_gamma   90.00
#
_symmetry.space_group_name_H-M   'P 1'
#
loop_
_entity.id
_entity.type
_entity.pdbx_description
1 polymer ?
#
loop_
_entity_poly.entity_id
_entity_poly.type
_entity_poly.pdbx_seq_one_letter_code
_entity_poly.pdbx_strand_id
1 'polypeptide(L)'
;MKTFFLLFISVLLTTSIFSQAGTLDPTFGDGGVVYYYEEDVGLDVYGIAWFNSVAEQQDGKIITTGLQSDDDVFWFDVYSDITMRFNADGSLDSSLSPAGMMESCNSLFEKGLSIIQHP
;
A
#
# COMPACT_ATOMS: atom_id res chain seq x y z
N MET A 1 -51.80 -7.17 -14.94
CA MET A 1 -50.95 -8.37 -14.86
C MET A 1 -49.47 -8.09 -15.14
N LYS A 2 -49.12 -7.18 -16.09
CA LYS A 2 -47.72 -6.80 -16.36
C LYS A 2 -47.03 -6.01 -15.23
N THR A 3 -47.78 -5.19 -14.49
CA THR A 3 -47.27 -4.36 -13.40
C THR A 3 -46.91 -5.13 -12.13
N PHE A 4 -47.61 -6.24 -11.84
CA PHE A 4 -47.29 -7.12 -10.70
C PHE A 4 -46.03 -7.95 -10.94
N PHE A 5 -45.73 -8.29 -12.20
CA PHE A 5 -44.52 -9.01 -12.59
C PHE A 5 -43.26 -8.16 -12.42
N LEU A 6 -43.35 -6.85 -12.70
CA LEU A 6 -42.23 -5.91 -12.55
C LEU A 6 -41.88 -5.62 -11.08
N LEU A 7 -42.88 -5.60 -10.18
CA LEU A 7 -42.63 -5.42 -8.74
C LEU A 7 -41.97 -6.65 -8.11
N PHE A 8 -42.27 -7.85 -8.62
CA PHE A 8 -41.67 -9.10 -8.13
C PHE A 8 -40.19 -9.22 -8.52
N ILE A 9 -39.81 -8.66 -9.68
CA ILE A 9 -38.41 -8.60 -10.14
C ILE A 9 -37.61 -7.56 -9.35
N SER A 10 -38.18 -6.41 -8.98
CA SER A 10 -37.43 -5.40 -8.22
C SER A 10 -37.13 -5.81 -6.76
N VAL A 11 -38.03 -6.58 -6.14
CA VAL A 11 -37.83 -7.13 -4.78
C VAL A 11 -36.76 -8.24 -4.74
N LEU A 12 -36.49 -8.89 -5.88
CA LEU A 12 -35.39 -9.85 -6.03
C LEU A 12 -34.02 -9.18 -6.30
N LEU A 13 -33.99 -7.90 -6.69
CA LEU A 13 -32.75 -7.14 -6.95
C LEU A 13 -32.19 -6.42 -5.72
N THR A 14 -32.93 -6.37 -4.61
CA THR A 14 -32.44 -5.84 -3.34
C THR A 14 -32.07 -6.99 -2.41
N THR A 15 -31.23 -7.91 -2.88
CA THR A 15 -30.42 -8.65 -1.92
C THR A 15 -29.49 -7.62 -1.29
N SER A 16 -29.63 -7.42 0.02
CA SER A 16 -28.66 -6.65 0.79
C SER A 16 -27.28 -7.17 0.43
N ILE A 17 -26.51 -6.38 -0.32
CA ILE A 17 -25.10 -6.64 -0.55
C ILE A 17 -24.46 -6.37 0.80
N PHE A 18 -24.46 -7.38 1.66
CA PHE A 18 -23.51 -7.42 2.75
C PHE A 18 -22.15 -7.29 2.10
N SER A 19 -21.35 -6.31 2.54
CA SER A 19 -19.92 -6.30 2.27
C SER A 19 -19.41 -7.68 2.69
N GLN A 20 -19.12 -8.55 1.72
CA GLN A 20 -18.34 -9.74 1.99
C GLN A 20 -17.01 -9.27 2.59
N ALA A 21 -16.36 -10.09 3.40
CA ALA A 21 -14.94 -9.87 3.65
C ALA A 21 -14.29 -9.75 2.26
N GLY A 22 -13.67 -8.60 1.98
CA GLY A 22 -13.07 -8.36 0.67
C GLY A 22 -12.15 -9.52 0.34
N THR A 23 -12.30 -10.09 -0.85
CA THR A 23 -11.30 -11.02 -1.36
C THR A 23 -10.08 -10.22 -1.75
N LEU A 24 -8.89 -10.76 -1.48
CA LEU A 24 -7.66 -10.20 -2.04
C LEU A 24 -7.80 -10.10 -3.56
N ASP A 25 -7.28 -9.03 -4.16
CA ASP A 25 -7.22 -8.88 -5.61
C ASP A 25 -6.14 -9.82 -6.15
N PRO A 26 -6.52 -10.92 -6.86
CA PRO A 26 -5.54 -11.88 -7.35
C PRO A 26 -4.62 -11.33 -8.45
N THR A 27 -4.90 -10.13 -8.98
CA THR A 27 -4.05 -9.46 -9.98
C THR A 27 -2.95 -8.60 -9.38
N PHE A 28 -2.96 -8.41 -8.05
CA PHE A 28 -1.95 -7.66 -7.32
C PHE A 28 -0.89 -8.59 -6.74
N GLY A 29 0.35 -8.53 -7.23
CA GLY A 29 1.45 -9.36 -6.74
C GLY A 29 1.17 -10.87 -6.82
N ASP A 30 1.57 -11.60 -5.78
CA ASP A 30 1.30 -13.02 -5.62
C ASP A 30 0.02 -13.23 -4.81
N GLY A 31 -1.10 -13.46 -5.51
CA GLY A 31 -2.39 -13.77 -4.88
C GLY A 31 -2.99 -12.61 -4.07
N GLY A 32 -2.66 -11.37 -4.42
CA GLY A 32 -3.08 -10.16 -3.72
C GLY A 32 -2.13 -9.69 -2.62
N VAL A 33 -0.91 -10.21 -2.61
CA VAL A 33 0.14 -9.83 -1.66
C VAL A 33 1.44 -9.56 -2.40
N VAL A 34 2.13 -8.50 -2.03
CA VAL A 34 3.49 -8.21 -2.51
C VAL A 34 4.45 -8.42 -1.35
N TYR A 35 5.48 -9.22 -1.61
CA TYR A 35 6.67 -9.32 -0.78
C TYR A 35 7.77 -8.54 -1.50
N TYR A 36 8.59 -7.82 -0.75
CA TYR A 36 9.80 -7.20 -1.26
C TYR A 36 10.96 -7.67 -0.40
N TYR A 37 12.10 -7.83 -1.05
CA TYR A 37 13.35 -8.23 -0.43
C TYR A 37 14.40 -7.14 -0.64
N GLU A 38 15.45 -7.15 0.17
CA GLU A 38 16.54 -6.17 0.11
C GLU A 38 17.15 -6.10 -1.31
N GLU A 39 17.27 -7.25 -1.96
CA GLU A 39 17.74 -7.40 -3.34
C GLU A 39 16.86 -6.72 -4.39
N ASP A 40 15.56 -6.60 -4.13
CA ASP A 40 14.61 -5.94 -5.04
C ASP A 40 14.72 -4.41 -4.96
N VAL A 41 15.03 -3.89 -3.77
CA VAL A 41 15.06 -2.46 -3.48
C VAL A 41 16.48 -1.88 -3.46
N GLY A 42 17.52 -2.71 -3.61
CA GLY A 42 18.91 -2.25 -3.73
C GLY A 42 19.37 -1.34 -2.60
N LEU A 43 18.72 -1.44 -1.45
CA LEU A 43 19.04 -0.71 -0.24
C LEU A 43 19.47 -1.71 0.82
N ASP A 44 20.47 -1.29 1.58
CA ASP A 44 20.96 -1.95 2.78
C ASP A 44 19.85 -1.86 3.84
N VAL A 45 18.81 -2.70 3.71
CA VAL A 45 17.67 -2.75 4.62
C VAL A 45 18.07 -3.55 5.84
N TYR A 46 18.99 -3.00 6.63
CA TYR A 46 19.41 -3.60 7.88
C TYR A 46 18.31 -3.34 8.92
N GLY A 47 17.35 -4.24 9.07
CA GLY A 47 16.37 -4.20 10.18
C GLY A 47 14.94 -4.53 9.80
N ILE A 48 13.99 -4.13 10.67
CA ILE A 48 12.56 -4.37 10.49
C ILE A 48 11.92 -3.12 9.89
N ALA A 49 11.15 -3.29 8.82
CA ALA A 49 10.31 -2.26 8.24
C ALA A 49 8.83 -2.47 8.61
N TRP A 50 8.14 -1.37 8.95
CA TRP A 50 6.72 -1.34 9.23
C TRP A 50 6.02 -0.29 8.39
N PHE A 51 5.10 -0.72 7.52
CA PHE A 51 4.21 0.18 6.81
C PHE A 51 2.93 0.41 7.61
N ASN A 52 2.57 1.67 7.81
CA ASN A 52 1.42 2.07 8.60
C ASN A 52 0.37 2.86 7.79
N SER A 53 0.65 3.20 6.54
CA SER A 53 -0.28 3.93 5.68
C SER A 53 -0.13 3.54 4.22
N VAL A 54 -1.25 3.50 3.51
CA VAL A 54 -1.35 3.15 2.09
C VAL A 54 -2.38 4.04 1.40
N ALA A 55 -2.11 4.42 0.16
CA ALA A 55 -3.05 5.16 -0.68
C ALA A 55 -2.94 4.74 -2.14
N GLU A 56 -4.08 4.73 -2.84
CA GLU A 56 -4.14 4.61 -4.29
C GLU A 56 -4.09 6.02 -4.91
N GLN A 57 -3.27 6.16 -5.94
CA GLN A 57 -3.12 7.39 -6.72
C GLN A 57 -4.09 7.42 -7.89
N GLN A 58 -4.33 8.61 -8.47
CA GLN A 58 -5.27 8.77 -9.58
C GLN A 58 -4.86 8.01 -10.86
N ASP A 59 -3.57 7.69 -11.01
CA ASP A 59 -3.03 6.89 -12.12
C ASP A 59 -3.08 5.38 -11.87
N GLY A 60 -3.70 4.94 -10.75
CA GLY A 60 -3.84 3.53 -10.38
C GLY A 60 -2.61 2.93 -9.69
N LYS A 61 -1.60 3.75 -9.38
CA LYS A 61 -0.45 3.32 -8.57
C LYS A 61 -0.78 3.32 -7.09
N ILE A 62 -0.05 2.54 -6.32
CA ILE A 62 -0.25 2.40 -4.87
C ILE A 62 1.00 2.88 -4.17
N ILE A 63 0.87 3.83 -3.24
CA ILE A 63 1.97 4.31 -2.41
C ILE A 63 1.76 3.82 -0.98
N THR A 64 2.83 3.37 -0.35
CA THR A 64 2.86 2.96 1.06
C THR A 64 3.99 3.68 1.78
N THR A 65 3.78 4.03 3.04
CA THR A 65 4.78 4.71 3.87
C THR A 65 4.84 4.06 5.26
N GLY A 66 6.02 4.17 5.85
CA GLY A 66 6.35 3.46 7.07
C GLY A 66 7.62 3.96 7.73
N LEU A 67 8.08 3.18 8.70
CA LEU A 67 9.35 3.33 9.37
C LEU A 67 10.19 2.09 9.17
N GLN A 68 11.50 2.27 9.05
CA GLN A 68 12.48 1.20 9.00
C GLN A 68 13.52 1.42 10.09
N SER A 69 13.83 0.40 10.88
CA SER A 69 14.95 0.45 11.82
C SER A 69 16.28 0.32 11.10
N ASP A 70 17.33 0.95 11.63
CA ASP A 70 18.71 0.74 11.20
C ASP A 70 19.42 -0.18 12.21
N ASP A 71 19.75 -1.41 11.81
CA ASP A 71 20.31 -2.46 12.67
C ASP A 71 21.75 -2.16 13.11
N ASP A 72 22.43 -1.18 12.48
CA ASP A 72 23.84 -0.88 12.78
C ASP A 72 24.04 -0.10 14.10
N VAL A 73 22.95 0.33 14.76
CA VAL A 73 22.99 1.08 16.01
C VAL A 73 22.32 0.29 17.14
N PHE A 74 23.05 -0.67 17.72
CA PHE A 74 22.69 -1.47 18.91
C PHE A 74 22.25 -0.68 20.17
N TRP A 75 22.11 0.64 20.11
CA TRP A 75 21.93 1.50 21.27
C TRP A 75 20.95 2.68 21.07
N PHE A 76 20.31 2.83 19.90
CA PHE A 76 19.34 3.92 19.71
C PHE A 76 18.25 3.51 18.72
N ASP A 77 16.99 3.75 19.10
CA ASP A 77 15.78 3.68 18.27
C ASP A 77 15.85 4.71 17.11
N VAL A 78 16.77 4.49 16.17
CA VAL A 78 16.85 5.29 14.94
C VAL A 78 15.94 4.61 13.92
N TYR A 79 14.91 5.35 13.53
CA TYR A 79 14.03 4.97 12.44
C TYR A 79 14.19 5.96 11.31
N SER A 80 14.31 5.45 10.09
CA SER A 80 14.19 6.23 8.85
C SER A 80 12.75 6.14 8.35
N ASP A 81 12.24 7.24 7.77
CA ASP A 81 11.01 7.19 7.00
C ASP A 81 11.27 6.43 5.70
N ILE A 82 10.41 5.45 5.42
CA ILE A 82 10.45 4.63 4.20
C ILE A 82 9.16 4.85 3.41
N THR A 83 9.29 5.08 2.10
CA THR A 83 8.17 5.17 1.17
C THR A 83 8.43 4.26 -0.01
N MET A 84 7.44 3.44 -0.37
CA MET A 84 7.48 2.59 -1.55
C MET A 84 6.27 2.89 -2.44
N ARG A 85 6.47 2.77 -3.75
CA ARG A 85 5.38 2.86 -4.72
C ARG A 85 5.34 1.63 -5.62
N PHE A 86 4.13 1.15 -5.85
CA PHE A 86 3.81 0.00 -6.68
C PHE A 86 2.91 0.42 -7.85
N ASN A 87 3.03 -0.29 -8.95
CA ASN A 87 2.05 -0.26 -10.03
C ASN A 87 0.76 -0.98 -9.60
N ALA A 88 -0.30 -0.84 -10.40
CA ALA A 88 -1.60 -1.47 -10.14
C ALA A 88 -1.52 -3.01 -10.03
N ASP A 89 -0.51 -3.64 -10.65
CA ASP A 89 -0.27 -5.08 -10.60
C ASP A 89 0.63 -5.51 -9.43
N GLY A 90 1.03 -4.58 -8.55
CA GLY A 90 1.90 -4.85 -7.40
C GLY A 90 3.40 -4.88 -7.71
N SER A 91 3.82 -4.67 -8.95
CA SER A 91 5.25 -4.51 -9.27
C SER A 91 5.79 -3.16 -8.76
N LEU A 92 7.07 -3.11 -8.37
CA LEU A 92 7.72 -1.86 -7.91
C LEU A 92 7.76 -0.81 -9.03
N ASP A 93 7.37 0.43 -8.70
CA ASP A 93 7.44 1.55 -9.63
C ASP A 93 8.81 2.26 -9.54
N SER A 94 9.73 1.85 -10.41
CA SER A 94 11.08 2.44 -10.54
C SER A 94 11.13 3.89 -11.05
N SER A 95 9.97 4.52 -11.33
CA SER A 95 9.94 5.95 -11.66
C SER A 95 10.00 6.87 -10.44
N LEU A 96 9.76 6.36 -9.22
CA LEU A 96 9.92 7.13 -7.97
C LEU A 96 11.40 7.22 -7.56
N SER A 97 12.12 6.12 -7.71
CA SER A 97 13.57 5.99 -7.54
C SER A 97 14.03 4.76 -8.34
N PRO A 98 15.33 4.57 -8.61
CA PRO A 98 15.83 3.38 -9.31
C PRO A 98 15.38 2.03 -8.69
N ALA A 99 14.96 2.04 -7.44
CA ALA A 99 14.46 0.90 -6.68
C ALA A 99 12.95 0.96 -6.33
N GLY A 100 12.23 2.01 -6.73
CA GLY A 100 10.83 2.27 -6.33
C GLY A 100 10.63 2.59 -4.84
N MET A 101 11.72 2.69 -4.09
CA MET A 101 11.77 2.99 -2.67
C MET A 101 12.58 4.27 -2.41
N MET A 102 12.07 5.10 -1.51
CA MET A 102 12.77 6.26 -0.99
C MET A 102 12.96 6.10 0.51
N GLU A 103 14.20 6.21 0.95
CA GLU A 103 14.54 6.36 2.36
C GLU A 103 14.90 7.82 2.61
N SER A 104 14.26 8.44 3.60
CA SER A 104 14.64 9.76 4.09
C SER A 104 15.22 9.60 5.49
N CYS A 105 16.55 9.65 5.60
CA CYS A 105 17.24 9.69 6.89
C CYS A 105 17.00 11.06 7.55
N ASN A 106 16.00 11.14 8.44
CA ASN A 106 15.83 12.30 9.32
C ASN A 106 15.83 11.83 10.78
N SER A 107 16.98 11.99 11.42
CA SER A 107 17.19 11.64 12.81
C SER A 107 16.40 12.54 13.75
N LEU A 108 15.81 11.92 14.78
CA LEU A 108 15.31 12.50 16.04
C LEU A 108 13.99 13.30 15.93
N PHE A 109 12.88 12.56 16.12
CA PHE A 109 11.56 13.07 16.57
C PHE A 109 10.69 13.88 15.60
N GLU A 110 10.78 13.69 14.28
CA GLU A 110 9.71 14.12 13.39
C GLU A 110 8.92 12.91 12.91
N LYS A 111 7.74 12.70 13.49
CA LYS A 111 6.75 11.76 12.93
C LYS A 111 6.42 12.26 11.54
N GLY A 112 6.83 11.53 10.49
CA GLY A 112 6.41 11.76 9.12
C GLY A 112 4.88 11.91 9.05
N LEU A 113 4.41 13.16 8.97
CA LEU A 113 3.03 13.48 8.68
C LEU A 113 2.83 13.15 7.20
N SER A 114 1.94 12.21 6.88
CA SER A 114 1.60 11.91 5.49
C SER A 114 0.97 13.15 4.87
N ILE A 115 1.74 13.93 4.12
CA ILE A 115 1.22 14.99 3.27
C ILE A 115 0.97 14.35 1.91
N ILE A 116 -0.28 13.99 1.67
CA ILE A 116 -0.79 13.80 0.32
C ILE A 116 -0.80 15.20 -0.31
N GLN A 117 0.25 15.56 -1.05
CA GLN A 117 0.20 16.75 -1.89
C GLN A 117 -0.31 16.34 -3.27
N HIS A 118 -1.62 16.42 -3.46
CA HIS A 118 -2.23 16.47 -4.80
C HIS A 118 -2.03 17.89 -5.37
N PRO A 119 -1.49 18.07 -6.58
CA PRO A 119 -1.78 19.24 -7.39
C PRO A 119 -3.25 19.23 -7.87
#